data_AF-A0A345GVI6-F1
#
_entry.id   AF-A0A345GVI6-F1
#
_cell.length_a   1.000
_cell.length_b   1.000
_cell.length_c   1.000
_cell.angle_alpha   90.00
_cell.angle_beta   90.00
_cell.angle_gamma   90.00
#
_symmetry.space_group_name_H-M   'P 1'
#
loop_
_entity.id
_entity.type
_entity.pdbx_description
1 polymer ?
#
loop_
_entity_poly.entity_id
_entity_poly.type
_entity_poly.pdbx_seq_one_letter_code
_entity_poly.pdbx_strand_id
1 'polypeptide(L)' 'MKYALEKTTNTHILEAENIKVRHTVGSTQVLQIEGEGMVSHGEHGIIKTDSKYVIKYVQQEFNPVTRIIENAFD' A
#
# COMPACT_ATOMS: atom_id res chain seq x y z
N MET A 1 -7.61 4.40 11.98
CA MET A 1 -6.56 5.23 11.34
C MET A 1 -6.51 4.90 9.86
N LYS A 2 -6.11 5.86 9.00
CA LYS A 2 -5.95 5.65 7.55
C LYS A 2 -4.50 5.87 7.15
N TYR A 3 -3.97 5.02 6.28
CA TYR A 3 -2.62 5.11 5.75
C TYR A 3 -2.64 4.97 4.23
N ALA A 4 -2.20 6.01 3.52
CA ALA A 4 -2.04 5.98 2.07
C ALA A 4 -0.84 5.09 1.71
N LEU A 5 -1.10 4.01 0.97
CA LEU A 5 -0.05 3.09 0.53
C LEU A 5 0.80 3.74 -0.57
N GLU A 6 0.29 4.71 -1.32
CA GLU A 6 1.05 5.44 -2.32
C GLU A 6 0.64 6.92 -2.39
N LYS A 7 1.43 7.72 -3.10
CA LYS A 7 1.17 9.15 -3.34
C LYS A 7 0.75 9.35 -4.79
N THR A 8 -0.35 8.72 -5.21
CA THR A 8 -0.90 8.82 -6.57
C THR A 8 -2.29 9.46 -6.53
N THR A 9 -2.84 9.79 -7.69
CA THR A 9 -4.24 10.22 -7.79
C THR A 9 -5.24 9.07 -7.60
N ASN A 10 -4.76 7.82 -7.61
CA ASN A 10 -5.56 6.60 -7.46
C ASN A 10 -4.92 5.72 -6.38
N THR A 11 -5.11 6.12 -5.12
CA THR A 11 -4.34 5.59 -3.98
C THR A 11 -5.12 4.50 -3.25
N HIS A 12 -4.44 3.41 -2.94
CA HIS A 12 -4.88 2.41 -1.98
C HIS A 12 -4.75 2.93 -0.54
N ILE A 13 -5.80 2.73 0.25
CA ILE A 13 -5.86 3.18 1.64
C ILE A 13 -5.97 1.95 2.54
N LEU A 14 -5.01 1.80 3.46
CA LEU A 14 -5.09 0.85 4.56
C LEU A 14 -5.76 1.53 5.76
N GLU A 15 -6.88 0.96 6.21
CA GLU A 15 -7.58 1.34 7.42
C GLU A 15 -7.45 0.25 8.48
N ALA A 16 -7.05 0.63 9.70
CA ALA A 16 -6.97 -0.26 10.86
C ALA A 16 -7.08 0.56 12.15
N GLU A 17 -7.25 -0.07 13.31
CA GLU A 17 -7.34 0.64 14.61
C GLU A 17 -6.07 1.45 14.88
N ASN A 18 -4.91 0.82 14.63
CA ASN A 18 -3.59 1.42 14.75
C ASN A 18 -2.70 0.95 13.61
N ILE A 19 -1.80 1.83 13.12
CA ILE A 19 -0.87 1.52 12.03
C ILE A 19 0.51 2.06 12.41
N LYS A 20 1.52 1.19 12.40
CA LYS A 20 2.93 1.54 12.67
C LYS A 20 3.84 1.05 11.55
N VAL A 21 4.60 1.95 10.96
CA VAL A 21 5.71 1.59 10.06
C VAL A 21 6.83 0.99 10.93
N ARG A 22 7.17 -0.29 10.71
CA ARG A 22 8.24 -0.98 11.45
C ARG A 22 9.57 -0.91 10.74
N HIS A 23 9.56 -1.18 9.43
CA HIS A 23 10.76 -1.20 8.61
C HIS A 23 10.47 -0.62 7.23
N THR A 24 11.46 0.05 6.67
CA THR A 24 11.51 0.43 5.25
C THR A 24 12.87 0.00 4.73
N VAL A 25 12.88 -0.86 3.71
CA VAL A 25 14.11 -1.36 3.08
C VAL A 25 13.92 -1.28 1.57
N GLY A 26 14.65 -0.37 0.93
CA GLY A 26 14.51 -0.11 -0.51
C GLY A 26 13.07 0.23 -0.86
N SER A 27 12.47 -0.56 -1.75
CA SER A 27 11.08 -0.39 -2.19
C SER A 27 10.05 -1.12 -1.33
N THR A 28 10.47 -1.78 -0.25
CA THR A 28 9.58 -2.54 0.63
C THR A 28 9.34 -1.79 1.94
N GLN A 29 8.09 -1.73 2.38
CA GLN A 29 7.70 -1.15 3.66
C GLN A 29 6.84 -2.13 4.45
N VAL A 30 7.22 -2.39 5.70
CA VAL A 30 6.50 -3.28 6.61
C VAL A 30 5.66 -2.44 7.57
N LEU A 31 4.35 -2.59 7.47
CA LEU A 31 3.36 -1.99 8.33
C LEU A 31 2.89 -3.03 9.34
N GLN A 32 2.79 -2.64 10.60
CA GLN A 32 2.13 -3.42 11.62
C GLN A 32 0.80 -2.77 11.96
N ILE A 33 -0.27 -3.55 11.91
CA ILE A 33 -1.62 -3.12 12.24
C ILE A 33 -2.12 -3.75 13.54
N GLU A 34 -3.09 -3.09 14.19
CA GLU A 34 -3.87 -3.64 15.30
C GLU A 34 -5.34 -3.73 14.86
N GLY A 35 -6.02 -4.82 15.26
CA GLY A 35 -7.37 -5.13 14.81
C GLY A 35 -7.41 -5.60 13.35
N GLU A 36 -8.55 -5.37 12.71
CA GLU A 36 -8.77 -5.73 11.30
C GLU A 36 -8.17 -4.66 10.38
N GLY A 37 -7.43 -5.11 9.36
CA GLY A 37 -6.96 -4.24 8.30
C GLY A 37 -7.91 -4.30 7.10
N MET A 38 -8.31 -3.15 6.58
CA MET A 38 -9.09 -3.03 5.36
C MET A 38 -8.30 -2.21 4.35
N VAL A 39 -7.99 -2.81 3.20
CA VAL A 39 -7.37 -2.09 2.07
C VAL A 39 -8.45 -1.81 1.05
N SER A 40 -8.61 -0.55 0.67
CA SER A 40 -9.56 -0.09 -0.34
C SER A 40 -8.87 0.72 -1.43
N HIS A 41 -9.43 0.68 -2.64
CA HIS A 41 -8.98 1.47 -3.78
C HIS A 41 -10.12 2.33 -4.32
N GLY A 42 -10.15 3.62 -3.95
CA GLY A 42 -11.30 4.48 -4.26
C GLY A 42 -12.62 3.88 -3.74
N GLU A 43 -13.62 3.75 -4.61
CA GLU A 43 -14.90 3.08 -4.30
C GLU A 43 -14.91 1.58 -4.60
N HIS A 44 -13.81 1.03 -5.11
CA HIS A 44 -13.77 -0.34 -5.63
C HIS A 44 -12.99 -1.25 -4.68
N GLY A 45 -13.58 -2.40 -4.34
CA GLY A 45 -12.92 -3.54 -3.72
C GLY A 45 -12.36 -3.29 -2.32
N ILE A 46 -12.84 -4.04 -1.34
CA ILE A 46 -12.26 -4.03 0.00
C ILE A 46 -11.62 -5.39 0.24
N ILE A 47 -10.31 -5.40 0.46
CA ILE A 47 -9.58 -6.59 0.91
C ILE A 47 -9.42 -6.48 2.41
N LYS A 48 -9.92 -7.48 3.13
CA LYS A 48 -9.69 -7.62 4.57
C LYS A 48 -8.43 -8.45 4.80
N THR A 49 -7.54 -7.97 5.65
CA THR A 49 -6.32 -8.67 6.05
C THR A 49 -6.48 -9.25 7.45
N ASP A 50 -6.20 -10.55 7.60
CA ASP A 50 -6.18 -11.24 8.89
C ASP A 50 -4.78 -11.21 9.56
N SER A 51 -3.77 -10.70 8.85
CA SER A 51 -2.39 -10.62 9.34
C SER A 51 -2.15 -9.33 10.11
N LYS A 52 -1.39 -9.43 11.21
CA LYS A 52 -0.88 -8.25 11.93
C LYS A 52 0.12 -7.43 11.11
N TYR A 53 0.73 -8.03 10.09
CA TYR A 53 1.74 -7.40 9.26
C TYR A 53 1.26 -7.28 7.83
N VAL A 54 1.30 -6.07 7.30
CA VAL A 54 1.00 -5.73 5.91
C VAL A 54 2.29 -5.28 5.26
N ILE A 55 2.65 -5.90 4.14
CA ILE A 55 3.85 -5.55 3.38
C ILE A 55 3.39 -4.76 2.16
N LYS A 56 3.90 -3.55 2.06
CA LYS A 56 3.79 -2.73 0.86
C LYS A 56 5.06 -2.94 0.03
N TYR A 57 4.90 -3.26 -1.23
CA TYR A 57 6.00 -3.39 -2.18
C TYR A 57 5.82 -2.40 -3.32
N VAL A 58 6.83 -1.56 -3.58
CA VAL A 58 6.82 -0.66 -4.74
C VAL A 58 7.62 -1.32 -5.85
N GLN A 59 6.95 -1.63 -6.95
CA GLN A 59 7.60 -2.16 -8.15
C GLN A 59 8.02 -0.99 -9.05
N GLN A 60 9.09 -1.17 -9.82
CA GLN A 60 9.41 -0.27 -10.91
C GLN A 60 8.96 -0.90 -12.22
N GLU A 61 8.08 -0.23 -12.95
CA GLU A 61 7.56 -0.71 -14.23
C GLU A 61 7.91 0.23 -15.37
N PHE A 62 8.20 -0.35 -16.52
CA PHE A 62 8.42 0.41 -17.74
C PHE A 62 7.07 0.80 -18.34
N ASN A 63 6.78 2.10 -18.38
CA ASN A 63 5.60 2.61 -19.05
C ASN A 63 5.86 2.68 -20.57
N PRO A 64 5.15 1.89 -21.40
CA PRO A 64 5.44 1.82 -22.84
C PRO A 64 5.05 3.09 -23.61
N VAL A 65 4.14 3.91 -23.05
CA VAL A 65 3.66 5.15 -23.68
C VAL A 65 4.66 6.27 -23.47
N THR A 66 5.08 6.48 -22.22
CA THR A 66 6.02 7.55 -21.84
C THR A 66 7.48 7.13 -22.00
N ARG A 67 7.75 5.83 -22.14
CA ARG A 67 9.08 5.20 -22.27
C ARG A 67 10.01 5.47 -21.08
N ILE A 68 9.44 5.70 -19.91
CA ILE A 68 10.17 5.91 -18.66
C ILE A 68 9.84 4.79 -17.68
N ILE A 69 10.79 4.50 -16.80
CA ILE A 69 10.57 3.60 -15.66
C ILE A 69 9.90 4.42 -14.56
N GLU A 70 8.74 3.96 -14.12
CA GLU A 70 7.93 4.62 -13.09
C GLU A 70 7.64 3.64 -11.95
N ASN A 71 7.32 4.17 -10.77
CA ASN A 71 6.90 3.32 -9.67
C ASN A 71 5.46 2.86 -9.92
N ALA A 72 5.26 1.54 -9.95
CA ALA A 72 3.97 0.88 -9.83
C ALA A 72 3.73 0.52 -8.37
N PHE A 73 2.49 0.68 -7.94
CA PHE A 73 2.03 0.40 -6.59
C PHE A 73 0.93 -0.64 -6.72
N ASP A 74 1.21 -1.85 -6.25
CA ASP A 74 0.33 -3.02 -6.25
C ASP A 74 0.24 -3.58 -4.82
#